data_AF-A0A1Y6CJF0-F1
#
_entry.id   AF-A0A1Y6CJF0-F1
#
_cell.length_a   1.000
_cell.length_b   1.000
_cell.length_c   1.000
_cell.angle_alpha   90.00
_cell.angle_beta   90.00
_cell.angle_gamma   90.00
#
_symmetry.space_group_name_H-M   'P 1'
#
loop_
_entity.id
_entity.type
_entity.pdbx_description
1 polymer ?
#
loop_
_entity_poly.entity_id
_entity_poly.type
_entity_poly.pdbx_seq_one_letter_code
_entity_poly.pdbx_strand_id
1 'polypeptide(L)'
;MPPRTTFRLLPAVFGLWLLSAASAAAQIELPQGPDRDLVYGNCRTCHDLQYLVDSAGIPADAWDDVVANMRQFGLRIPAEERAKIVAYLGSYLGPNPPKPDAQPAATEPAGTTADGATLFGEQCVACHQADGRGVPGQFPPLAGNGDLYLAPAFPAAVVLNGLQGRIEVAGTAYDGVMPPFDHLSDREIAALVGYVRSAWGNDELRPASFGELTPDAVAAMRAKTLGAEAVHALRAELK
;
A
#
# COMPACT_ATOMS: atom_id res chain seq x y z
N MET A 1 6.42 5.32 86.93
CA MET A 1 5.18 4.60 86.60
C MET A 1 4.96 4.72 85.09
N PRO A 2 5.04 3.64 84.31
CA PRO A 2 4.66 3.64 82.90
C PRO A 2 3.18 3.26 82.72
N PRO A 3 2.51 3.72 81.65
CA PRO A 3 1.46 2.92 81.02
C PRO A 3 1.79 2.75 79.52
N ARG A 4 2.03 1.51 79.09
CA ARG A 4 1.05 0.52 78.59
C ARG A 4 0.63 0.76 77.14
N THR A 5 1.39 0.06 76.30
CA THR A 5 1.18 -0.37 74.92
C THR A 5 -0.24 -0.91 74.67
N THR A 6 -0.88 -0.44 73.60
CA THR A 6 -1.98 -1.16 72.93
C THR A 6 -1.69 -1.21 71.44
N PHE A 7 -1.28 -2.39 70.97
CA PHE A 7 -1.11 -2.70 69.55
C PHE A 7 -2.47 -3.17 69.01
N ARG A 8 -3.04 -2.44 68.05
CA ARG A 8 -4.26 -2.84 67.33
C ARG A 8 -3.82 -3.49 66.01
N LEU A 9 -4.03 -4.80 65.90
CA LEU A 9 -3.93 -5.55 64.64
C LEU A 9 -5.10 -5.15 63.73
N LEU A 10 -4.80 -4.60 62.54
CA LEU A 10 -5.77 -4.54 61.44
C LEU A 10 -5.65 -5.82 60.59
N PRO A 11 -6.77 -6.44 60.17
CA PRO A 11 -6.74 -7.58 59.28
C PRO A 11 -6.44 -7.12 57.84
N ALA A 12 -5.50 -7.80 57.19
CA ALA A 12 -5.21 -7.64 55.78
C ALA A 12 -6.37 -8.19 54.94
N VAL A 13 -7.06 -7.32 54.21
CA VAL A 13 -8.04 -7.73 53.19
C VAL A 13 -7.27 -8.05 51.92
N PHE A 14 -7.01 -9.34 51.69
CA PHE A 14 -6.54 -9.85 50.41
C PHE A 14 -7.69 -9.77 49.40
N GLY A 15 -7.70 -8.70 48.59
CA GLY A 15 -8.58 -8.58 47.43
C GLY A 15 -8.12 -9.53 46.33
N LEU A 16 -8.80 -10.67 46.20
CA LEU A 16 -8.64 -11.61 45.09
C LEU A 16 -9.26 -11.00 43.83
N TRP A 17 -8.45 -10.30 43.03
CA TRP A 17 -8.81 -9.85 41.69
C TRP A 17 -8.88 -11.05 40.75
N LEU A 18 -10.09 -11.58 40.55
CA LEU A 18 -10.39 -12.50 39.45
C LEU A 18 -10.25 -11.74 38.13
N LEU A 19 -9.13 -11.92 37.42
CA LEU A 19 -9.07 -11.57 36.00
C LEU A 19 -9.95 -12.55 35.22
N SER A 20 -11.18 -12.15 34.90
CA SER A 20 -11.97 -12.79 33.86
C SER A 20 -11.32 -12.50 32.51
N ALA A 21 -10.55 -13.46 31.99
CA ALA A 21 -10.21 -13.47 30.57
C ALA A 21 -11.47 -13.87 29.79
N ALA A 22 -12.16 -12.88 29.23
CA ALA A 22 -13.17 -13.14 28.21
C ALA A 22 -12.44 -13.59 26.93
N SER A 23 -12.54 -14.87 26.58
CA SER A 23 -12.15 -15.33 25.26
C SER A 23 -13.13 -14.76 24.23
N ALA A 24 -12.73 -13.70 23.54
CA ALA A 24 -13.41 -13.28 22.32
C ALA A 24 -13.23 -14.40 21.29
N ALA A 25 -14.32 -15.03 20.86
CA ALA A 25 -14.31 -15.86 19.67
C ALA A 25 -13.78 -14.99 18.51
N ALA A 26 -12.73 -15.44 17.84
CA ALA A 26 -12.13 -14.72 16.72
C ALA A 26 -13.21 -14.49 15.65
N GLN A 27 -13.66 -13.24 15.51
CA GLN A 27 -14.57 -12.87 14.44
C GLN A 27 -13.83 -13.04 13.12
N ILE A 28 -14.50 -13.60 12.10
CA ILE A 28 -13.94 -13.66 10.75
C ILE A 28 -13.79 -12.24 10.24
N GLU A 29 -12.54 -11.78 10.27
CA GLU A 29 -12.14 -10.46 9.82
C GLU A 29 -11.61 -10.57 8.40
N LEU A 30 -12.28 -9.88 7.48
CA LEU A 30 -11.81 -9.78 6.12
C LEU A 30 -10.56 -8.88 6.05
N PRO A 31 -9.63 -9.13 5.11
CA PRO A 31 -8.46 -8.29 4.93
C PRO A 31 -8.85 -6.81 4.89
N GLN A 32 -8.07 -5.95 5.53
CA GLN A 32 -8.28 -4.50 5.39
C GLN A 32 -8.31 -4.18 3.88
N GLY A 33 -9.17 -3.26 3.43
CA GLY A 33 -9.28 -2.87 2.01
C GLY A 33 -10.29 -1.75 1.77
N PRO A 34 -10.16 -1.00 0.65
CA PRO A 34 -11.22 -0.11 0.20
C PRO A 34 -12.52 -0.90 0.03
N ASP A 35 -13.65 -0.31 0.36
CA ASP A 35 -14.98 -0.92 0.21
C ASP A 35 -15.22 -2.20 1.05
N ARG A 36 -14.31 -2.58 1.95
CA ARG A 36 -14.52 -3.68 2.92
C ARG A 36 -15.82 -3.50 3.72
N ASP A 37 -16.13 -2.27 4.08
CA ASP A 37 -17.33 -1.95 4.85
C ASP A 37 -18.61 -2.17 4.03
N LEU A 38 -18.55 -2.09 2.69
CA LEU A 38 -19.67 -2.49 1.82
C LEU A 38 -19.91 -4.00 1.93
N VAL A 39 -18.86 -4.83 2.00
CA VAL A 39 -19.01 -6.27 2.20
C VAL A 39 -19.59 -6.56 3.59
N TYR A 40 -19.11 -5.87 4.62
CA TYR A 40 -19.65 -6.00 5.97
C TYR A 40 -21.13 -5.59 6.07
N GLY A 41 -21.50 -4.45 5.51
CA GLY A 41 -22.87 -3.93 5.57
C GLY A 41 -23.87 -4.74 4.75
N ASN A 42 -23.44 -5.37 3.67
CA ASN A 42 -24.34 -6.07 2.74
C ASN A 42 -24.39 -7.59 2.94
N CYS A 43 -23.30 -8.22 3.40
CA CYS A 43 -23.21 -9.68 3.47
C CYS A 43 -23.50 -10.22 4.88
N ARG A 44 -23.04 -9.53 5.93
CA ARG A 44 -23.22 -9.99 7.34
C ARG A 44 -24.67 -9.96 7.81
N THR A 45 -25.54 -9.27 7.07
CA THR A 45 -26.95 -9.12 7.41
C THR A 45 -27.70 -10.46 7.41
N CYS A 46 -27.26 -11.44 6.59
CA CYS A 46 -27.96 -12.71 6.44
C CYS A 46 -27.15 -13.93 6.92
N HIS A 47 -25.81 -13.91 6.81
CA HIS A 47 -24.93 -14.99 7.25
C HIS A 47 -23.56 -14.45 7.66
N ASP A 48 -22.77 -15.25 8.39
CA ASP A 48 -21.37 -14.89 8.68
C ASP A 48 -20.49 -14.97 7.42
N LEU A 49 -19.28 -14.42 7.49
CA LEU A 49 -18.43 -14.29 6.30
C LEU A 49 -17.56 -15.51 6.03
N GLN A 50 -17.76 -16.62 6.74
CA GLN A 50 -16.92 -17.81 6.59
C GLN A 50 -16.96 -18.31 5.14
N TYR A 51 -18.12 -18.29 4.49
CA TYR A 51 -18.27 -18.68 3.09
C TYR A 51 -17.41 -17.86 2.12
N LEU A 52 -17.15 -16.57 2.43
CA LEU A 52 -16.27 -15.74 1.61
C LEU A 52 -14.81 -16.17 1.78
N VAL A 53 -14.39 -16.43 3.02
CA VAL A 53 -13.02 -16.88 3.32
C VAL A 53 -12.75 -18.28 2.79
N ASP A 54 -13.73 -19.19 2.90
CA ASP A 54 -13.62 -20.55 2.36
C ASP A 54 -13.57 -20.57 0.83
N SER A 55 -14.14 -19.55 0.17
CA SER A 55 -14.10 -19.38 -1.28
C SER A 55 -12.88 -18.56 -1.75
N ALA A 56 -11.94 -18.24 -0.87
CA ALA A 56 -10.75 -17.50 -1.25
C ALA A 56 -9.94 -18.26 -2.32
N GLY A 57 -9.44 -17.54 -3.31
CA GLY A 57 -8.68 -18.09 -4.43
C GLY A 57 -9.42 -18.13 -5.77
N ILE A 58 -10.71 -17.77 -5.81
CA ILE A 58 -11.49 -17.73 -7.07
C ILE A 58 -11.30 -16.38 -7.79
N PRO A 59 -11.30 -16.34 -9.13
CA PRO A 59 -11.09 -15.11 -9.90
C PRO A 59 -12.28 -14.13 -9.78
N ALA A 60 -12.04 -12.85 -10.11
CA ALA A 60 -13.01 -11.77 -9.90
C ALA A 60 -14.32 -11.93 -10.69
N ASP A 61 -14.29 -12.57 -11.85
CA ASP A 61 -15.48 -12.94 -12.63
C ASP A 61 -16.33 -13.99 -11.89
N ALA A 62 -15.70 -14.99 -11.28
CA ALA A 62 -16.39 -15.95 -10.41
C ALA A 62 -16.98 -15.30 -9.16
N TRP A 63 -16.36 -14.23 -8.64
CA TRP A 63 -16.93 -13.45 -7.53
C TRP A 63 -18.19 -12.66 -7.92
N ASP A 64 -18.29 -12.12 -9.15
CA ASP A 64 -19.53 -11.47 -9.62
C ASP A 64 -20.68 -12.46 -9.67
N ASP A 65 -20.44 -13.69 -10.13
CA ASP A 65 -21.44 -14.76 -10.14
C ASP A 65 -21.92 -15.11 -8.72
N VAL A 66 -21.01 -15.22 -7.75
CA VAL A 66 -21.34 -15.47 -6.34
C VAL A 66 -22.22 -14.35 -5.77
N VAL A 67 -21.83 -13.09 -5.98
CA VAL A 67 -22.58 -11.92 -5.49
C VAL A 67 -23.94 -11.78 -6.22
N ALA A 68 -23.98 -12.09 -7.52
CA ALA A 68 -25.21 -12.08 -8.31
C ALA A 68 -26.21 -13.15 -7.82
N ASN A 69 -25.72 -14.34 -7.46
CA ASN A 69 -26.55 -15.42 -6.94
C ASN A 69 -27.24 -15.03 -5.61
N MET A 70 -26.61 -14.17 -4.79
CA MET A 70 -27.19 -13.69 -3.54
C MET A 70 -28.47 -12.86 -3.73
N ARG A 71 -28.75 -12.37 -4.94
CA ARG A 71 -30.02 -11.70 -5.26
C ARG A 71 -31.22 -12.62 -5.13
N GLN A 72 -31.04 -13.93 -5.37
CA GLN A 72 -32.08 -14.95 -5.12
C GLN A 72 -32.44 -15.03 -3.64
N PHE A 73 -31.47 -14.75 -2.77
CA PHE A 73 -31.60 -14.79 -1.32
C PHE A 73 -31.95 -13.43 -0.70
N GLY A 74 -32.26 -12.43 -1.54
CA GLY A 74 -32.77 -11.13 -1.10
C GLY A 74 -31.75 -9.98 -1.12
N LEU A 75 -30.51 -10.21 -1.55
CA LEU A 75 -29.53 -9.11 -1.71
C LEU A 75 -30.01 -8.10 -2.78
N ARG A 76 -30.08 -6.82 -2.40
CA ARG A 76 -30.50 -5.72 -3.28
C ARG A 76 -29.53 -4.56 -3.17
N ILE A 77 -28.45 -4.63 -3.94
CA ILE A 77 -27.43 -3.58 -4.02
C ILE A 77 -27.43 -2.91 -5.41
N PRO A 78 -27.17 -1.59 -5.50
CA PRO A 78 -26.94 -0.91 -6.78
C PRO A 78 -25.79 -1.53 -7.58
N ALA A 79 -25.80 -1.37 -8.90
CA ALA A 79 -24.76 -1.93 -9.77
C ALA A 79 -23.36 -1.40 -9.44
N GLU A 80 -23.26 -0.14 -9.03
CA GLU A 80 -22.00 0.49 -8.60
C GLU A 80 -21.44 -0.18 -7.33
N GLU A 81 -22.26 -0.37 -6.30
CA GLU A 81 -21.84 -1.05 -5.07
C GLU A 81 -21.47 -2.51 -5.32
N ARG A 82 -22.20 -3.19 -6.22
CA ARG A 82 -21.84 -4.55 -6.64
C ARG A 82 -20.44 -4.59 -7.24
N ALA A 83 -20.13 -3.67 -8.15
CA ALA A 83 -18.82 -3.61 -8.78
C ALA A 83 -17.70 -3.38 -7.75
N LYS A 84 -17.92 -2.51 -6.76
CA LYS A 84 -16.97 -2.27 -5.65
C LYS A 84 -16.76 -3.51 -4.78
N ILE A 85 -17.84 -4.18 -4.41
CA ILE A 85 -17.79 -5.44 -3.64
C ILE A 85 -17.02 -6.52 -4.41
N VAL A 86 -17.32 -6.72 -5.70
CA VAL A 86 -16.62 -7.72 -6.53
C VAL A 86 -15.15 -7.39 -6.68
N ALA A 87 -14.81 -6.11 -6.88
CA ALA A 87 -13.42 -5.66 -6.95
C ALA A 87 -12.67 -5.97 -5.64
N TYR A 88 -13.26 -5.64 -4.48
CA TYR A 88 -12.67 -5.98 -3.19
C TYR A 88 -12.50 -7.50 -3.02
N LEU A 89 -13.53 -8.30 -3.29
CA LEU A 89 -13.43 -9.76 -3.13
C LEU A 89 -12.38 -10.36 -4.07
N GLY A 90 -12.30 -9.90 -5.32
CA GLY A 90 -11.27 -10.31 -6.27
C GLY A 90 -9.86 -9.89 -5.86
N SER A 91 -9.68 -8.71 -5.28
CA SER A 91 -8.36 -8.21 -4.85
C SER A 91 -7.89 -8.84 -3.54
N TYR A 92 -8.79 -9.08 -2.58
CA TYR A 92 -8.43 -9.49 -1.22
C TYR A 92 -8.73 -10.95 -0.90
N LEU A 93 -9.59 -11.61 -1.69
CA LEU A 93 -9.92 -13.04 -1.60
C LEU A 93 -9.78 -13.75 -2.96
N GLY A 94 -9.12 -13.14 -3.93
CA GLY A 94 -8.83 -13.77 -5.23
C GLY A 94 -7.68 -14.77 -5.18
N PRO A 95 -7.21 -15.28 -6.35
CA PRO A 95 -6.10 -16.24 -6.44
C PRO A 95 -4.78 -15.74 -5.82
N ASN A 96 -4.58 -14.42 -5.76
CA ASN A 96 -3.36 -13.78 -5.27
C ASN A 96 -3.70 -12.63 -4.31
N PRO A 97 -4.14 -12.90 -3.07
CA PRO A 97 -4.48 -11.85 -2.12
C PRO A 97 -3.20 -11.17 -1.56
N PRO A 98 -3.26 -9.88 -1.20
CA PRO A 98 -2.16 -9.19 -0.52
C PRO A 98 -1.85 -9.82 0.84
N LYS A 99 -0.59 -9.70 1.31
CA LYS A 99 -0.17 -10.28 2.59
C LYS A 99 -0.98 -9.68 3.76
N PRO A 100 -1.28 -10.42 4.84
CA PRO A 100 -2.15 -9.98 5.94
C PRO A 100 -1.76 -8.65 6.61
N ASP A 101 -0.48 -8.26 6.52
CA ASP A 101 0.06 -7.01 7.09
C ASP A 101 0.30 -5.91 6.03
N ALA A 102 -0.02 -6.18 4.76
CA ALA A 102 -0.05 -5.16 3.73
C ALA A 102 -1.34 -4.35 3.92
N GLN A 103 -1.25 -3.29 4.72
CA GLN A 103 -2.31 -2.29 4.81
C GLN A 103 -2.63 -1.83 3.38
N PRO A 104 -3.89 -1.90 2.94
CA PRO A 104 -4.31 -1.22 1.72
C PRO A 104 -3.94 0.24 1.83
N ALA A 105 -3.40 0.78 0.75
CA ALA A 105 -3.49 2.20 0.49
C ALA A 105 -4.94 2.63 0.69
N ALA A 106 -5.20 3.33 1.79
CA ALA A 106 -6.50 3.91 2.06
C ALA A 106 -6.90 4.72 0.83
N THR A 107 -8.11 4.47 0.32
CA THR A 107 -8.70 5.40 -0.65
C THR A 107 -9.10 6.64 0.14
N GLU A 108 -8.15 7.55 0.34
CA GLU A 108 -8.41 8.89 0.86
C GLU A 108 -9.44 9.58 -0.04
N PRO A 109 -10.36 10.39 0.51
CA PRO A 109 -11.34 11.11 -0.28
C PRO A 109 -10.63 11.99 -1.32
N ALA A 110 -11.28 12.23 -2.46
CA ALA A 110 -10.83 13.21 -3.45
C ALA A 110 -10.83 14.61 -2.80
N GLY A 111 -9.73 14.98 -2.13
CA GLY A 111 -9.64 16.23 -1.37
C GLY A 111 -8.28 16.53 -0.75
N THR A 112 -7.46 15.51 -0.46
CA THR A 112 -6.04 15.68 -0.12
C THR A 112 -5.24 15.44 -1.40
N THR A 113 -4.82 16.52 -2.07
CA THR A 113 -3.80 16.41 -3.12
C THR A 113 -2.54 15.88 -2.45
N ALA A 114 -2.15 14.63 -2.75
CA ALA A 114 -0.86 14.12 -2.33
C ALA A 114 0.22 15.07 -2.87
N ASP A 115 0.94 15.75 -1.99
CA ASP A 115 1.99 16.69 -2.38
C ASP A 115 3.29 15.92 -2.62
N GLY A 116 3.66 15.76 -3.89
CA GLY A 116 4.87 15.06 -4.29
C GLY A 116 6.16 15.65 -3.70
N ALA A 117 6.20 16.96 -3.46
CA ALA A 117 7.37 17.61 -2.87
C ALA A 117 7.53 17.24 -1.38
N THR A 118 6.41 17.25 -0.64
CA THR A 118 6.39 16.81 0.76
C THR A 118 6.78 15.34 0.88
N LEU A 119 6.19 14.46 0.06
CA LEU A 119 6.54 13.04 0.03
C LEU A 119 8.02 12.81 -0.28
N PHE A 120 8.59 13.55 -1.24
CA PHE A 120 10.01 13.46 -1.55
C PHE A 120 10.88 13.87 -0.35
N GLY A 121 10.50 14.96 0.33
CA GLY A 121 11.14 15.46 1.54
C GLY A 121 11.21 14.42 2.65
N GLU A 122 10.13 13.68 2.87
CA GLU A 122 10.00 12.69 3.93
C GLU A 122 10.67 11.36 3.59
N GLN A 123 10.52 10.90 2.35
CA GLN A 123 10.84 9.51 1.98
C GLN A 123 12.15 9.37 1.19
N CYS A 124 12.59 10.41 0.47
CA CYS A 124 13.63 10.27 -0.55
C CYS A 124 14.89 11.10 -0.29
N VAL A 125 14.77 12.24 0.40
CA VAL A 125 15.88 13.19 0.61
C VAL A 125 17.06 12.58 1.35
N ALA A 126 16.82 11.63 2.26
CA ALA A 126 17.89 10.95 3.00
C ALA A 126 18.97 10.35 2.08
N CYS A 127 18.58 9.89 0.88
CA CYS A 127 19.48 9.28 -0.09
C CYS A 127 19.71 10.19 -1.31
N HIS A 128 18.64 10.68 -1.93
CA HIS A 128 18.71 11.45 -3.18
C HIS A 128 19.02 12.94 -2.98
N GLN A 129 19.09 13.40 -1.72
CA GLN A 129 19.30 14.80 -1.34
C GLN A 129 18.15 15.73 -1.76
N ALA A 130 18.05 16.88 -1.09
CA ALA A 130 16.98 17.86 -1.34
C ALA A 130 17.07 18.50 -2.75
N ASP A 131 18.27 18.53 -3.31
CA ASP A 131 18.54 19.03 -4.67
C ASP A 131 18.53 17.91 -5.73
N GLY A 132 18.16 16.69 -5.35
CA GLY A 132 18.07 15.55 -6.26
C GLY A 132 19.42 15.10 -6.84
N ARG A 133 20.55 15.61 -6.34
CA ARG A 133 21.88 15.26 -6.89
C ARG A 133 22.42 13.92 -6.39
N GLY A 134 21.79 13.35 -5.37
CA GLY A 134 22.27 12.14 -4.71
C GLY A 134 23.67 12.31 -4.14
N VAL A 135 24.39 11.19 -4.03
CA VAL A 135 25.77 11.13 -3.55
C VAL A 135 26.56 10.30 -4.58
N PRO A 136 27.52 10.90 -5.32
CA PRO A 136 28.26 10.20 -6.36
C PRO A 136 28.85 8.87 -5.88
N GLY A 137 28.61 7.80 -6.64
CA GLY A 137 29.05 6.43 -6.31
C GLY A 137 28.24 5.71 -5.23
N GLN A 138 27.27 6.38 -4.58
CA GLN A 138 26.42 5.78 -3.54
C GLN A 138 24.93 5.87 -3.87
N PHE A 139 24.40 7.08 -4.14
CA PHE A 139 23.01 7.31 -4.51
C PHE A 139 22.93 8.10 -5.82
N PRO A 140 22.27 7.56 -6.86
CA PRO A 140 22.25 8.20 -8.17
C PRO A 140 21.49 9.54 -8.15
N PRO A 141 21.88 10.50 -9.01
CA PRO A 141 21.13 11.73 -9.18
C PRO A 141 19.77 11.44 -9.83
N LEU A 142 18.76 12.16 -9.37
CA LEU A 142 17.45 12.31 -10.02
C LEU A 142 17.42 13.60 -10.86
N ALA A 143 18.11 14.65 -10.41
CA ALA A 143 18.28 15.88 -11.19
C ALA A 143 19.11 15.61 -12.46
N GLY A 144 18.59 16.02 -13.62
CA GLY A 144 19.22 15.78 -14.92
C GLY A 144 19.18 14.32 -15.39
N ASN A 145 18.43 13.44 -14.73
CA ASN A 145 18.42 12.02 -15.05
C ASN A 145 17.36 11.69 -16.11
N GLY A 146 17.82 11.43 -17.35
CA GLY A 146 16.95 11.04 -18.45
C GLY A 146 16.19 9.73 -18.22
N ASP A 147 16.63 8.88 -17.27
CA ASP A 147 15.95 7.63 -16.96
C ASP A 147 14.51 7.83 -16.46
N LEU A 148 14.20 9.03 -15.94
CA LEU A 148 12.85 9.45 -15.54
C LEU A 148 11.82 9.38 -16.69
N TYR A 149 12.30 9.36 -17.93
CA TYR A 149 11.48 9.36 -19.14
C TYR A 149 11.81 8.19 -20.09
N LEU A 150 12.36 7.08 -19.60
CA LEU A 150 12.56 5.86 -20.41
C LEU A 150 11.24 5.22 -20.83
N ALA A 151 10.28 5.12 -19.90
CA ALA A 151 8.92 4.72 -20.18
C ALA A 151 7.96 5.41 -19.19
N PRO A 152 6.68 5.66 -19.55
CA PRO A 152 5.76 6.43 -18.73
C PRO A 152 5.65 5.94 -17.28
N ALA A 153 5.59 4.62 -17.07
CA ALA A 153 5.44 4.00 -15.76
C ALA A 153 6.75 3.42 -15.17
N PHE A 154 7.90 3.58 -15.84
CA PHE A 154 9.17 3.02 -15.35
C PHE A 154 9.59 3.57 -13.98
N PRO A 155 9.56 4.89 -13.70
CA PRO A 155 9.87 5.40 -12.37
C PRO A 155 8.91 4.88 -11.28
N ALA A 156 7.64 4.65 -11.62
CA ALA A 156 6.70 4.02 -10.69
C ALA A 156 7.10 2.58 -10.38
N ALA A 157 7.58 1.81 -11.36
CA ALA A 157 8.09 0.47 -11.12
C ALA A 157 9.28 0.45 -10.16
N VAL A 158 10.19 1.43 -10.28
CA VAL A 158 11.33 1.62 -9.36
C VAL A 158 10.86 1.95 -7.95
N VAL A 159 9.92 2.90 -7.79
CA VAL A 159 9.39 3.28 -6.47
C VAL A 159 8.64 2.11 -5.82
N LEU A 160 7.79 1.42 -6.58
CA LEU A 160 6.97 0.32 -6.07
C LEU A 160 7.79 -0.89 -5.63
N ASN A 161 8.80 -1.26 -6.42
CA ASN A 161 9.46 -2.57 -6.27
C ASN A 161 10.93 -2.46 -5.86
N GLY A 162 11.45 -1.24 -5.73
CA GLY A 162 12.86 -0.99 -5.53
C GLY A 162 13.67 -1.22 -6.82
N LEU A 163 14.98 -1.06 -6.68
CA LEU A 163 15.95 -1.31 -7.74
C LEU A 163 17.26 -1.79 -7.11
N GLN A 164 17.79 -2.90 -7.61
CA GLN A 164 19.06 -3.46 -7.15
C GLN A 164 19.95 -3.88 -8.31
N GLY A 165 21.26 -3.82 -8.08
CA GLY A 165 22.28 -4.20 -9.06
C GLY A 165 22.87 -3.00 -9.79
N ARG A 166 24.01 -3.24 -10.45
CA ARG A 166 24.84 -2.19 -11.03
C ARG A 166 24.12 -1.41 -12.13
N ILE A 167 24.05 -0.10 -11.96
CA ILE A 167 23.54 0.85 -12.96
C ILE A 167 24.57 1.94 -13.25
N GLU A 168 24.42 2.61 -14.39
CA GLU A 168 25.18 3.81 -14.72
C GLU A 168 24.21 4.97 -14.97
N VAL A 169 24.48 6.11 -14.32
CA VAL A 169 23.73 7.36 -14.48
C VAL A 169 24.75 8.48 -14.66
N ALA A 170 24.64 9.21 -15.78
CA ALA A 170 25.56 10.30 -16.15
C ALA A 170 27.06 9.89 -16.08
N GLY A 171 27.41 8.70 -16.58
CA GLY A 171 28.79 8.20 -16.61
C GLY A 171 29.34 7.71 -15.27
N THR A 172 28.53 7.73 -14.20
CA THR A 172 28.92 7.22 -12.87
C THR A 172 28.20 5.92 -12.57
N ALA A 173 28.95 4.91 -12.11
CA ALA A 173 28.41 3.63 -11.71
C ALA A 173 27.88 3.66 -10.26
N TYR A 174 26.75 2.98 -10.04
CA TYR A 174 26.12 2.78 -8.74
C TYR A 174 25.76 1.31 -8.59
N ASP A 175 25.98 0.71 -7.42
CA ASP A 175 25.72 -0.71 -7.15
C ASP A 175 25.08 -0.89 -5.77
N GLY A 176 24.10 -0.02 -5.49
CA GLY A 176 23.34 -0.01 -4.25
C GLY A 176 21.99 -0.72 -4.39
N VAL A 177 21.22 -0.68 -3.30
CA VAL A 177 19.83 -1.17 -3.25
C VAL A 177 18.93 0.01 -2.90
N MET A 178 17.98 0.31 -3.78
CA MET A 178 16.84 1.17 -3.46
C MET A 178 15.71 0.27 -2.96
N PRO A 179 15.26 0.42 -1.69
CA PRO A 179 14.15 -0.36 -1.17
C PRO A 179 12.81 0.02 -1.85
N PRO A 180 11.82 -0.87 -1.84
CA PRO A 180 10.47 -0.56 -2.30
C PRO A 180 9.76 0.41 -1.34
N PHE A 181 8.90 1.25 -1.91
CA PHE A 181 7.98 2.16 -1.21
C PHE A 181 6.53 1.77 -1.56
N ASP A 182 6.23 0.48 -1.52
CA ASP A 182 4.91 -0.09 -1.84
C ASP A 182 3.80 0.30 -0.84
N HIS A 183 4.17 0.79 0.34
CA HIS A 183 3.26 1.38 1.33
C HIS A 183 2.63 2.70 0.87
N LEU A 184 3.24 3.41 -0.08
CA LEU A 184 2.65 4.61 -0.67
C LEU A 184 1.50 4.22 -1.60
N SER A 185 0.41 4.98 -1.56
CA SER A 185 -0.73 4.83 -2.47
C SER A 185 -0.36 5.16 -3.91
N ASP A 186 -1.19 4.71 -4.84
CA ASP A 186 -0.99 4.98 -6.27
C ASP A 186 -1.05 6.47 -6.59
N ARG A 187 -1.87 7.23 -5.85
CA ARG A 187 -1.93 8.70 -5.94
C ARG A 187 -0.66 9.35 -5.42
N GLU A 188 -0.14 8.90 -4.29
CA GLU A 188 1.11 9.42 -3.71
C GLU A 188 2.30 9.14 -4.62
N ILE A 189 2.42 7.93 -5.17
CA ILE A 189 3.49 7.58 -6.11
C ILE A 189 3.38 8.39 -7.41
N ALA A 190 2.17 8.57 -7.95
CA ALA A 190 1.95 9.42 -9.12
C ALA A 190 2.39 10.87 -8.84
N ALA A 191 2.01 11.43 -7.69
CA ALA A 191 2.41 12.77 -7.28
C ALA A 191 3.92 12.90 -7.04
N LEU A 192 4.53 11.93 -6.34
CA LEU A 192 5.97 11.87 -6.06
C LEU A 192 6.79 11.83 -7.36
N VAL A 193 6.45 10.93 -8.27
CA VAL A 193 7.12 10.82 -9.58
C VAL A 193 6.87 12.09 -10.40
N GLY A 194 5.67 12.67 -10.33
CA GLY A 194 5.34 13.94 -10.97
C GLY A 194 6.23 15.08 -10.49
N TYR A 195 6.43 15.21 -9.17
CA TYR A 195 7.35 16.18 -8.58
C TYR A 195 8.79 15.95 -9.04
N VAL A 196 9.31 14.71 -8.94
CA VAL A 196 10.69 14.40 -9.36
C VAL A 196 10.91 14.71 -10.84
N ARG A 197 9.90 14.50 -11.68
CA ARG A 197 9.91 14.82 -13.12
C ARG A 197 9.89 16.32 -13.40
N SER A 198 9.30 17.16 -12.55
CA SER A 198 9.25 18.61 -12.76
C SER A 198 10.29 19.39 -11.95
N ALA A 199 10.90 18.75 -10.95
CA ALA A 199 11.92 19.35 -10.12
C ALA A 199 13.25 19.49 -10.87
N TRP A 200 14.04 20.49 -10.47
CA TRP A 200 15.42 20.71 -10.92
C TRP A 200 15.60 20.80 -12.44
N GLY A 201 14.57 21.22 -13.18
CA GLY A 201 14.58 21.33 -14.64
C GLY A 201 14.40 20.00 -15.38
N ASN A 202 13.99 18.94 -14.69
CA ASN A 202 13.77 17.63 -15.30
C ASN A 202 12.63 17.66 -16.35
N ASP A 203 11.73 18.63 -16.30
CA ASP A 203 10.64 18.79 -17.26
C ASP A 203 11.14 19.11 -18.67
N GLU A 204 12.33 19.70 -18.80
CA GLU A 204 13.02 19.92 -20.08
C GLU A 204 13.45 18.60 -20.74
N LEU A 205 13.59 17.51 -19.97
CA LEU A 205 13.93 16.19 -20.46
C LEU A 205 12.71 15.43 -21.00
N ARG A 206 11.49 15.92 -20.76
CA ARG A 206 10.24 15.22 -21.10
C ARG A 206 10.05 15.15 -22.62
N PRO A 207 9.99 13.94 -23.22
CA PRO A 207 9.60 13.80 -24.62
C PRO A 207 8.15 14.27 -24.82
N ALA A 208 7.84 14.87 -25.97
CA ALA A 208 6.49 15.35 -26.28
C ALA A 208 5.41 14.24 -26.26
N SER A 209 5.81 12.98 -26.41
CA SER A 209 4.93 11.80 -26.33
C SER A 209 4.59 11.37 -24.89
N PHE A 210 5.23 11.95 -23.87
CA PHE A 210 5.01 11.58 -22.48
C PHE A 210 3.86 12.39 -21.87
N GLY A 211 2.77 11.68 -21.57
CA GLY A 211 1.72 12.18 -20.68
C GLY A 211 2.15 12.18 -19.22
N GLU A 212 1.31 12.79 -18.38
CA GLU A 212 1.45 12.68 -16.93
C GLU A 212 1.26 11.23 -16.46
N LEU A 213 1.97 10.84 -15.41
CA LEU A 213 1.75 9.55 -14.77
C LEU A 213 0.47 9.63 -13.94
N THR A 214 -0.54 8.86 -14.31
CA THR A 214 -1.82 8.81 -13.59
C THR A 214 -1.78 7.75 -12.47
N PRO A 215 -2.60 7.90 -11.42
CA PRO A 215 -2.76 6.87 -10.39
C PRO A 215 -3.15 5.51 -10.98
N ASP A 216 -4.02 5.47 -12.00
CA ASP A 216 -4.42 4.22 -12.66
C ASP A 216 -3.24 3.51 -13.35
N ALA A 217 -2.31 4.28 -13.93
CA ALA A 217 -1.09 3.71 -14.52
C ALA A 217 -0.14 3.16 -13.46
N VAL A 218 -0.11 3.76 -12.26
CA VAL A 218 0.62 3.21 -11.10
C VAL A 218 -0.04 1.94 -10.60
N ALA A 219 -1.37 1.93 -10.45
CA ALA A 219 -2.13 0.73 -10.05
C ALA A 219 -1.88 -0.44 -11.01
N ALA A 220 -1.90 -0.17 -12.33
CA ALA A 220 -1.58 -1.15 -13.35
C ALA A 220 -0.13 -1.66 -13.26
N MET A 221 0.82 -0.81 -12.84
CA MET A 221 2.20 -1.24 -12.61
C MET A 221 2.33 -2.10 -11.35
N ARG A 222 1.66 -1.71 -10.26
CA ARG A 222 1.62 -2.47 -9.00
C ARG A 222 1.12 -3.89 -9.21
N ALA A 223 0.13 -4.08 -10.07
CA ALA A 223 -0.41 -5.39 -10.41
C ALA A 223 0.58 -6.32 -11.15
N LYS A 224 1.69 -5.82 -11.70
CA LYS A 224 2.65 -6.63 -12.46
C LYS A 224 3.61 -7.46 -11.59
N THR A 225 3.65 -7.20 -10.28
CA THR A 225 4.45 -7.97 -9.30
C THR A 225 5.92 -8.15 -9.73
N LEU A 226 6.66 -7.03 -9.89
CA LEU A 226 8.06 -7.08 -10.27
C LEU A 226 8.97 -7.19 -9.03
N GLY A 227 10.01 -8.00 -9.09
CA GLY A 227 11.11 -7.91 -8.10
C GLY A 227 12.10 -6.80 -8.50
N ALA A 228 12.91 -6.31 -7.56
CA ALA A 228 13.92 -5.28 -7.80
C ALA A 228 14.91 -5.64 -8.94
N GLU A 229 15.23 -6.93 -9.12
CA GLU A 229 16.04 -7.43 -10.24
C GLU A 229 15.30 -7.36 -11.58
N ALA A 230 13.99 -7.61 -11.59
CA ALA A 230 13.18 -7.48 -12.79
C ALA A 230 13.03 -6.01 -13.21
N VAL A 231 12.99 -5.08 -12.25
CA VAL A 231 13.05 -3.64 -12.55
C VAL A 231 14.40 -3.24 -13.13
N HIS A 232 15.49 -3.83 -12.63
CA HIS A 232 16.83 -3.63 -13.20
C HIS A 232 16.93 -4.13 -14.65
N ALA A 233 16.42 -5.33 -14.93
CA ALA A 233 16.34 -5.87 -16.28
C ALA A 233 15.49 -4.98 -17.19
N LEU A 234 14.30 -4.55 -16.74
CA LEU A 234 13.44 -3.62 -17.46
C LEU A 234 14.17 -2.31 -17.80
N ARG A 235 14.94 -1.77 -16.86
CA ARG A 235 15.75 -0.56 -17.12
C ARG A 235 16.74 -0.78 -18.25
N ALA A 236 17.38 -1.95 -18.30
CA ALA A 236 18.34 -2.29 -19.34
C ALA A 236 17.66 -2.44 -20.72
N GLU A 237 16.46 -3.00 -20.77
CA GLU A 237 15.67 -3.15 -22.01
C GLU A 237 15.18 -1.82 -22.60
N LEU A 238 15.00 -0.80 -21.76
CA LEU A 238 14.51 0.51 -22.18
C LEU A 238 15.60 1.44 -22.72
N LYS A 239 16.89 1.09 -22.56
CA LYS A 239 18.04 1.89 -23.00
C LYS A 239 18.57 1.44 -24.35
#